data_AF-A0AAW9QA20-F1
#
_entry.id   AF-A0AAW9QA20-F1
#
_cell.length_a   1.000
_cell.length_b   1.000
_cell.length_c   1.000
_cell.angle_alpha   90.00
_cell.angle_beta   90.00
_cell.angle_gamma   90.00
#
_symmetry.space_group_name_H-M   'P 1'
#
loop_
_entity.id
_entity.type
_entity.pdbx_description
1 polymer ?
#
loop_
_entity_poly.entity_id
_entity_poly.type
_entity_poly.pdbx_seq_one_letter_code
_entity_poly.pdbx_strand_id
1 'polypeptide(L)'
;MQRDAILSQVFFARIQAVEALRKLGGGEVFSAELLRQICTELDDASLRYGRASTATLYGAFAALLRIVLSLAEWRQAVLDAAPDGDRFLRSAVERHRLWLKEFGEKDVAKSLVDASALLQSVATIADFESICKTLAGIPLPIGVFSEERLRIPAGPKQVEERPRPTELSVAFVKFQLGGQPAANIHHLVPRELHDMEIEVRVSRWPEGATHLVLTPISAEPRSTYELSEFTFTKPSTEPPYTLIQTGRAALQIAQGLKSRPFEFKYTAAFQPASAEQPVAVVGHRTLLVEGFDIRANSITGYQPVDEKILLIRDLLRREGWANAQELSDILELLTSLGNLAGRAVQDAVFDGAWGEKEFQAYVRRDLRQSPRIGSDLEEHAAAAGGFTDLSLRGITIELKETDKRIKQMEDCRKYVEQAASYAVAKGRRVALLCILDTSAKNSAPWSAADGIDVLMSAPPANVAVITLVIQGNITRPSKLSR
;
A
#
# COMPACT_ATOMS: atom_id res chain seq x y z
N MET A 1 -7.41 -31.13 -9.80
CA MET A 1 -6.19 -30.87 -10.60
C MET A 1 -6.50 -29.69 -11.52
N GLN A 2 -6.20 -28.47 -11.10
CA GLN A 2 -6.32 -27.31 -11.98
C GLN A 2 -5.16 -27.35 -12.98
N ARG A 3 -5.51 -27.29 -14.26
CA ARG A 3 -4.60 -27.19 -15.40
C ARG A 3 -3.75 -25.93 -15.27
N ASP A 4 -2.44 -26.12 -15.42
CA ASP A 4 -1.44 -25.19 -15.95
C ASP A 4 -1.81 -23.71 -15.92
N ALA A 5 -1.60 -23.07 -14.77
CA ALA A 5 -1.48 -21.62 -14.74
C ALA A 5 -0.20 -21.24 -15.50
N ILE A 6 -0.36 -20.53 -16.62
CA ILE A 6 0.75 -19.94 -17.35
C ILE A 6 1.52 -19.02 -16.38
N LEU A 7 2.76 -19.39 -16.04
CA LEU A 7 3.66 -18.69 -15.12
C LEU A 7 4.22 -17.36 -15.71
N SER A 8 3.47 -16.68 -16.58
CA SER A 8 3.87 -15.43 -17.22
C SER A 8 4.01 -14.28 -16.22
N GLN A 9 3.15 -14.23 -15.20
CA GLN A 9 3.20 -13.19 -14.14
C GLN A 9 4.48 -13.29 -13.29
N VAL A 10 4.96 -14.51 -13.05
CA VAL A 10 6.19 -14.79 -12.29
C VAL A 10 7.45 -14.38 -13.06
N PHE A 11 7.42 -14.54 -14.39
CA PHE A 11 8.51 -14.14 -15.27
C PHE A 11 8.66 -12.61 -15.34
N PHE A 12 7.52 -11.89 -15.31
CA PHE A 12 7.49 -10.44 -15.38
C PHE A 12 8.09 -9.77 -14.13
N ALA A 13 7.69 -10.19 -12.93
CA ALA A 13 8.21 -9.65 -11.67
C ALA A 13 9.73 -9.79 -11.54
N ARG A 14 10.29 -10.94 -11.98
CA ARG A 14 11.74 -11.15 -12.02
C ARG A 14 12.43 -10.19 -12.98
N ILE A 15 11.92 -10.04 -14.20
CA ILE A 15 12.51 -9.15 -15.20
C ILE A 15 12.55 -7.73 -14.65
N GLN A 16 11.44 -7.25 -14.10
CA GLN A 16 11.36 -5.92 -13.52
C GLN A 16 12.35 -5.73 -12.35
N ALA A 17 12.53 -6.75 -11.51
CA ALA A 17 13.52 -6.70 -10.43
C ALA A 17 14.96 -6.61 -10.93
N VAL A 18 15.32 -7.40 -11.95
CA VAL A 18 16.65 -7.35 -12.55
C VAL A 18 16.86 -6.02 -13.28
N GLU A 19 15.86 -5.51 -13.98
CA GLU A 19 15.91 -4.19 -14.63
C GLU A 19 16.07 -3.06 -13.61
N ALA A 20 15.33 -3.11 -12.50
CA ALA A 20 15.48 -2.15 -11.41
C ALA A 20 16.89 -2.15 -10.83
N LEU A 21 17.44 -3.33 -10.53
CA LEU A 21 18.82 -3.48 -10.04
C LEU A 21 19.85 -3.00 -11.08
N ARG A 22 19.64 -3.26 -12.37
CA ARG A 22 20.53 -2.78 -13.43
C ARG A 22 20.51 -1.26 -13.55
N LYS A 23 19.33 -0.64 -13.51
CA LYS A 23 19.20 0.83 -13.53
C LYS A 23 19.86 1.47 -12.32
N LEU A 24 19.57 0.95 -11.12
CA LEU A 24 20.20 1.40 -9.88
C LEU A 24 21.73 1.22 -9.92
N GLY A 25 22.21 0.08 -10.41
CA GLY A 25 23.64 -0.17 -10.60
C GLY A 25 24.28 0.71 -11.68
N GLY A 26 23.51 1.15 -12.68
CA GLY A 26 23.94 2.11 -13.70
C GLY A 26 24.00 3.56 -13.20
N GLY A 27 23.63 3.82 -11.94
CA GLY A 27 23.55 5.17 -11.38
C GLY A 27 22.28 5.92 -11.77
N GLU A 28 21.28 5.25 -12.34
CA GLU A 28 19.99 5.87 -12.65
C GLU A 28 19.14 6.06 -11.39
N VAL A 29 18.27 7.08 -11.40
CA VAL A 29 17.23 7.24 -10.38
C VAL A 29 16.10 6.25 -10.68
N PHE A 30 15.73 5.45 -9.69
CA PHE A 30 14.63 4.50 -9.81
C PHE A 30 13.56 4.80 -8.78
N SER A 31 12.29 4.69 -9.17
CA SER A 31 11.17 4.94 -8.27
C SER A 31 11.17 3.95 -7.11
N ALA A 32 11.26 4.48 -5.89
CA ALA A 32 11.14 3.68 -4.66
C ALA A 32 9.81 2.91 -4.60
N GLU A 33 8.73 3.50 -5.14
CA GLU A 33 7.41 2.87 -5.20
C GLU A 33 7.39 1.69 -6.16
N LEU A 34 7.95 1.87 -7.36
CA LEU A 34 8.06 0.78 -8.32
C LEU A 34 8.92 -0.35 -7.76
N LEU A 35 9.99 -0.04 -7.03
CA LEU A 35 10.82 -1.06 -6.38
C LEU A 35 10.07 -1.80 -5.26
N ARG A 36 9.21 -1.12 -4.49
CA ARG A 36 8.33 -1.77 -3.50
C ARG A 36 7.32 -2.70 -4.17
N GLN A 37 6.66 -2.23 -5.23
CA GLN A 37 5.73 -3.05 -5.99
C GLN A 37 6.40 -4.32 -6.53
N ILE A 38 7.60 -4.18 -7.11
CA ILE A 38 8.41 -5.32 -7.58
C ILE A 38 8.72 -6.29 -6.44
N CYS A 39 9.03 -5.81 -5.23
CA CYS A 39 9.25 -6.68 -4.07
C CYS A 39 7.99 -7.50 -3.73
N THR A 40 6.82 -6.87 -3.75
CA THR A 40 5.53 -7.53 -3.49
C THR A 40 5.21 -8.57 -4.57
N GLU A 41 5.40 -8.21 -5.84
CA GLU A 41 5.16 -9.14 -6.96
C GLU A 41 6.12 -10.33 -6.95
N LEU A 42 7.36 -10.15 -6.48
CA LEU A 42 8.31 -11.25 -6.26
C LEU A 42 7.92 -12.16 -5.09
N ASP A 43 7.37 -11.61 -4.01
CA ASP A 43 6.82 -12.41 -2.92
C ASP A 43 5.63 -13.23 -3.41
N ASP A 44 4.69 -12.61 -4.13
CA ASP A 44 3.55 -13.31 -4.74
C ASP A 44 4.01 -14.38 -5.73
N ALA A 45 5.09 -14.12 -6.47
CA ALA A 45 5.71 -15.08 -7.36
C ALA A 45 6.33 -16.26 -6.60
N SER A 46 6.99 -16.00 -5.47
CA SER A 46 7.59 -17.04 -4.63
C SER A 46 6.54 -18.08 -4.17
N LEU A 47 5.32 -17.62 -3.88
CA LEU A 47 4.19 -18.45 -3.44
C LEU A 47 3.65 -19.37 -4.54
N ARG A 48 3.88 -19.03 -5.81
CA ARG A 48 3.36 -19.78 -6.98
C ARG A 48 4.25 -20.93 -7.39
N TYR A 49 5.47 -21.04 -6.85
CA TYR A 49 6.37 -22.13 -7.20
C TYR A 49 6.00 -23.45 -6.52
N GLY A 50 6.04 -24.53 -7.30
CA GLY A 50 5.78 -25.89 -6.81
C GLY A 50 6.90 -26.43 -5.90
N ARG A 51 8.14 -25.98 -6.09
CA ARG A 51 9.34 -26.42 -5.35
C ARG A 51 9.68 -25.46 -4.21
N ALA A 52 9.79 -25.97 -2.99
CA ALA A 52 10.11 -25.19 -1.79
C ALA A 52 11.47 -24.49 -1.86
N SER A 53 12.46 -25.09 -2.52
CA SER A 53 13.77 -24.49 -2.76
C SER A 53 13.68 -23.24 -3.65
N THR A 54 12.90 -23.30 -4.73
CA THR A 54 12.63 -22.17 -5.63
C THR A 54 11.87 -21.06 -4.90
N ALA A 55 10.83 -21.41 -4.13
CA ALA A 55 10.07 -20.44 -3.33
C ALA A 55 10.97 -19.74 -2.29
N THR A 56 11.81 -20.49 -1.58
CA THR A 56 12.76 -19.96 -0.59
C THR A 56 13.76 -19.00 -1.24
N LEU A 57 14.29 -19.35 -2.41
CA LEU A 57 15.25 -18.51 -3.12
C LEU A 57 14.61 -17.20 -3.63
N TYR A 58 13.36 -17.24 -4.09
CA TYR A 58 12.63 -16.03 -4.49
C TYR A 58 12.26 -15.15 -3.29
N GLY A 59 11.81 -15.73 -2.18
CA GLY A 59 11.57 -14.98 -0.95
C GLY A 59 12.84 -14.34 -0.39
N ALA A 60 13.97 -15.06 -0.43
CA ALA A 60 15.28 -14.53 -0.04
C ALA A 60 15.68 -13.33 -0.92
N PHE A 61 15.44 -13.42 -2.23
CA PHE A 61 15.73 -12.34 -3.18
C PHE A 61 14.82 -11.11 -2.97
N ALA A 62 13.52 -11.31 -2.76
CA ALA A 62 12.57 -10.24 -2.47
C ALA A 62 12.91 -9.51 -1.16
N ALA A 63 13.33 -10.26 -0.12
CA ALA A 63 13.80 -9.68 1.13
C ALA A 63 15.09 -8.86 0.95
N LEU A 64 16.04 -9.32 0.12
CA LEU A 64 17.23 -8.52 -0.25
C LEU A 64 16.86 -7.25 -1.02
N LEU A 65 15.89 -7.30 -1.92
CA LEU A 65 15.44 -6.11 -2.65
C LEU A 65 14.85 -5.02 -1.74
N ARG A 66 14.23 -5.39 -0.62
CA ARG A 66 13.79 -4.43 0.40
C ARG A 66 14.95 -3.76 1.13
N ILE A 67 16.07 -4.47 1.29
CA ILE A 67 17.32 -3.90 1.82
C ILE A 67 17.92 -2.94 0.79
N VAL A 68 17.96 -3.34 -0.49
CA VAL A 68 18.38 -2.48 -1.61
C VAL A 68 17.53 -1.22 -1.71
N LEU A 69 16.21 -1.31 -1.50
CA LEU A 69 15.32 -0.14 -1.43
C LEU A 69 15.75 0.84 -0.35
N SER A 70 16.12 0.34 0.84
CA SER A 70 16.61 1.19 1.93
C SER A 70 17.93 1.88 1.53
N LEU A 71 18.80 1.20 0.79
CA LEU A 71 20.04 1.81 0.27
C LEU A 71 19.80 2.78 -0.88
N ALA A 72 18.77 2.57 -1.69
CA ALA A 72 18.35 3.52 -2.72
C ALA A 72 17.85 4.83 -2.07
N GLU A 73 17.09 4.72 -0.96
CA GLU A 73 16.68 5.88 -0.15
C GLU A 73 17.88 6.58 0.50
N TRP A 74 18.88 5.83 0.98
CA TRP A 74 20.15 6.39 1.45
C TRP A 74 20.90 7.14 0.35
N ARG A 75 21.09 6.53 -0.82
CA ARG A 75 21.73 7.18 -1.99
C ARG A 75 21.04 8.49 -2.32
N GLN A 76 19.70 8.47 -2.40
CA GLN A 76 18.94 9.67 -2.71
C GLN A 76 19.13 10.75 -1.63
N ALA A 77 19.11 10.37 -0.35
CA ALA A 77 19.38 11.29 0.75
C ALA A 77 20.79 11.91 0.69
N VAL A 78 21.81 11.14 0.28
CA VAL A 78 23.17 11.64 0.07
C VAL A 78 23.20 12.64 -1.09
N LEU A 79 22.56 12.33 -2.22
CA LEU A 79 22.50 13.21 -3.39
C LEU A 79 21.74 14.52 -3.10
N ASP A 80 20.67 14.44 -2.30
CA ASP A 80 19.84 15.58 -1.93
C ASP A 80 20.40 16.37 -0.73
N ALA A 81 21.55 15.96 -0.18
CA ALA A 81 22.11 16.48 1.08
C ALA A 81 21.07 16.54 2.22
N ALA A 82 20.20 15.54 2.29
CA ALA A 82 19.11 15.49 3.24
C ALA A 82 19.64 15.20 4.66
N PRO A 83 19.09 15.87 5.69
CA PRO A 83 19.44 15.58 7.08
C PRO A 83 19.08 14.14 7.46
N ASP A 84 19.92 13.52 8.30
CA ASP A 84 19.74 12.16 8.82
C ASP A 84 19.64 11.03 7.77
N GLY A 85 20.17 11.23 6.55
CA GLY A 85 20.18 10.20 5.49
C GLY A 85 20.80 8.85 5.92
N ASP A 86 21.79 8.88 6.82
CA ASP A 86 22.48 7.68 7.34
C ASP A 86 21.57 6.73 8.14
N ARG A 87 20.36 7.16 8.53
CA ARG A 87 19.37 6.25 9.14
C ARG A 87 18.98 5.11 8.19
N PHE A 88 18.96 5.38 6.89
CA PHE A 88 18.58 4.39 5.87
C PHE A 88 19.67 3.34 5.69
N LEU A 89 20.94 3.75 5.66
CA LEU A 89 22.10 2.85 5.63
C LEU A 89 22.14 1.97 6.89
N ARG A 90 22.00 2.55 8.08
CA ARG A 90 21.95 1.80 9.35
C ARG A 90 20.82 0.76 9.38
N SER A 91 19.64 1.16 8.93
CA SER A 91 18.49 0.26 8.80
C SER A 91 18.77 -0.88 7.81
N ALA A 92 19.39 -0.59 6.67
CA ALA A 92 19.75 -1.59 5.67
C ALA A 92 20.73 -2.65 6.24
N VAL A 93 21.77 -2.20 6.95
CA VAL A 93 22.78 -3.07 7.57
C VAL A 93 22.13 -3.98 8.64
N GLU A 94 21.29 -3.44 9.53
CA GLU A 94 20.61 -4.26 10.53
C GLU A 94 19.60 -5.24 9.93
N ARG A 95 18.87 -4.82 8.88
CA ARG A 95 17.97 -5.72 8.14
C ARG A 95 18.74 -6.83 7.43
N HIS A 96 19.92 -6.53 6.87
CA HIS A 96 20.81 -7.54 6.29
C HIS A 96 21.32 -8.54 7.33
N ARG A 97 21.66 -8.08 8.53
CA ARG A 97 22.04 -8.97 9.64
C ARG A 97 20.91 -9.93 10.03
N LEU A 98 19.66 -9.45 10.05
CA LEU A 98 18.49 -10.32 10.27
C LEU A 98 18.28 -11.29 9.11
N TRP A 99 18.43 -10.81 7.87
CA TRP A 99 18.34 -11.63 6.67
C TRP A 99 19.38 -12.77 6.66
N LEU A 100 20.62 -12.51 7.07
CA LEU A 100 21.66 -13.54 7.21
C LEU A 100 21.32 -14.60 8.26
N LYS A 101 20.63 -14.23 9.35
CA LYS A 101 20.16 -15.23 10.32
C LYS A 101 19.10 -16.16 9.74
N GLU A 102 18.28 -15.65 8.81
CA GLU A 102 17.18 -16.40 8.22
C GLU A 102 17.61 -17.24 7.01
N PHE A 103 18.52 -16.73 6.18
CA PHE A 103 18.92 -17.34 4.91
C PHE A 103 20.39 -17.76 4.82
N GLY A 104 21.24 -17.32 5.75
CA GLY A 104 22.70 -17.50 5.67
C GLY A 104 23.17 -18.96 5.70
N GLU A 105 22.45 -19.83 6.41
CA GLU A 105 22.76 -21.26 6.49
C GLU A 105 22.06 -22.10 5.40
N LYS A 106 21.20 -21.47 4.57
CA LYS A 106 20.44 -22.17 3.54
C LYS A 106 21.27 -22.29 2.26
N ASP A 107 21.69 -23.51 1.94
CA ASP A 107 22.43 -23.83 0.70
C ASP A 107 21.80 -23.23 -0.56
N VAL A 108 20.46 -23.22 -0.62
CA VAL A 108 19.69 -22.72 -1.77
C VAL A 108 19.87 -21.21 -1.99
N ALA A 109 20.16 -20.44 -0.93
CA ALA A 109 20.35 -19.00 -0.96
C ALA A 109 21.83 -18.59 -1.03
N LYS A 110 22.77 -19.54 -1.10
CA LYS A 110 24.21 -19.28 -1.02
C LYS A 110 24.71 -18.21 -2.00
N SER A 111 24.29 -18.27 -3.26
CA SER A 111 24.67 -17.27 -4.26
C SER A 111 24.18 -15.86 -3.92
N LEU A 112 23.04 -15.73 -3.24
CA LEU A 112 22.53 -14.45 -2.75
C LEU A 112 23.30 -13.99 -1.51
N VAL A 113 23.63 -14.92 -0.60
CA VAL A 113 24.44 -14.64 0.58
C VAL A 113 25.79 -14.07 0.15
N ASP A 114 26.49 -14.74 -0.76
CA ASP A 114 27.77 -14.33 -1.31
C ASP A 114 27.67 -12.96 -2.01
N ALA A 115 26.64 -12.75 -2.83
CA ALA A 115 26.39 -11.48 -3.52
C ALA A 115 26.07 -10.31 -2.58
N SER A 116 25.49 -10.61 -1.42
CA SER A 116 25.06 -9.63 -0.43
C SER A 116 26.16 -9.26 0.58
N ALA A 117 27.32 -9.93 0.56
CA ALA A 117 28.35 -9.80 1.58
C ALA A 117 28.86 -8.36 1.77
N LEU A 118 28.94 -7.59 0.68
CA LEU A 118 29.39 -6.20 0.70
C LEU A 118 28.41 -5.24 1.41
N LEU A 119 27.17 -5.65 1.68
CA LEU A 119 26.15 -4.81 2.35
C LEU A 119 26.57 -4.34 3.74
N GLN A 120 27.37 -5.14 4.48
CA GLN A 120 27.82 -4.79 5.83
C GLN A 120 28.86 -3.68 5.85
N SER A 121 29.52 -3.43 4.72
CA SER A 121 30.62 -2.48 4.59
C SER A 121 30.34 -1.35 3.60
N VAL A 122 29.07 -1.10 3.24
CA VAL A 122 28.69 -0.02 2.34
C VAL A 122 29.06 1.32 2.97
N ALA A 123 29.91 2.09 2.31
CA ALA A 123 30.31 3.43 2.73
C ALA A 123 30.09 4.48 1.62
N THR A 124 30.04 4.06 0.36
CA THR A 124 29.95 4.95 -0.80
C THR A 124 28.80 4.57 -1.74
N ILE A 125 28.36 5.53 -2.56
CA ILE A 125 27.36 5.27 -3.60
C ILE A 125 27.87 4.20 -4.59
N ALA A 126 29.17 4.17 -4.86
CA ALA A 126 29.79 3.16 -5.72
C ALA A 126 29.66 1.73 -5.15
N ASP A 127 29.73 1.57 -3.83
CA ASP A 127 29.52 0.28 -3.18
C ASP A 127 28.08 -0.21 -3.38
N PHE A 128 27.11 0.70 -3.20
CA PHE A 128 25.70 0.41 -3.48
C PHE A 128 25.47 0.02 -4.94
N GLU A 129 26.03 0.75 -5.89
CA GLU A 129 25.92 0.44 -7.32
C GLU A 129 26.53 -0.94 -7.66
N SER A 130 27.66 -1.27 -7.03
CA SER A 130 28.31 -2.58 -7.20
C SER A 130 27.46 -3.73 -6.64
N ILE A 131 26.81 -3.54 -5.49
CA ILE A 131 25.87 -4.50 -4.90
C ILE A 131 24.69 -4.73 -5.84
N CYS A 132 24.10 -3.66 -6.38
CA CYS A 132 23.00 -3.76 -7.35
C CYS A 132 23.41 -4.55 -8.61
N LYS A 133 24.61 -4.30 -9.16
CA LYS A 133 25.14 -5.05 -10.31
C LYS A 133 25.33 -6.53 -9.98
N THR A 134 25.89 -6.82 -8.80
CA THR A 134 26.17 -8.18 -8.35
C THR A 134 24.87 -8.97 -8.16
N LEU A 135 23.88 -8.39 -7.48
CA LEU A 135 22.57 -8.99 -7.28
C LEU A 135 21.81 -9.18 -8.60
N ALA A 136 21.89 -8.24 -9.54
CA ALA A 136 21.28 -8.37 -10.87
C ALA A 136 21.86 -9.53 -11.70
N GLY A 137 23.09 -9.93 -11.39
CA GLY A 137 23.79 -11.04 -12.05
C GLY A 137 23.39 -12.42 -11.52
N ILE A 138 22.66 -12.51 -10.41
CA ILE A 138 22.33 -13.80 -9.80
C ILE A 138 21.22 -14.50 -10.60
N PRO A 139 21.47 -15.70 -11.14
CA PRO A 139 20.45 -16.45 -11.86
C PRO A 139 19.43 -17.00 -10.86
N LEU A 140 18.18 -16.56 -10.99
CA LEU A 140 17.05 -17.18 -10.31
C LEU A 140 16.44 -18.28 -11.18
N PRO A 141 16.05 -19.43 -10.60
CA PRO A 141 15.42 -20.52 -11.33
C PRO A 141 14.10 -20.07 -11.96
N ILE A 142 13.95 -20.26 -13.27
CA ILE A 142 12.67 -20.04 -13.94
C ILE A 142 11.80 -21.25 -13.63
N GLY A 143 10.67 -21.07 -12.94
CA GLY A 143 9.69 -22.14 -12.79
C GLY A 143 8.96 -22.34 -14.11
N VAL A 144 9.61 -23.02 -15.05
CA VAL A 144 9.04 -23.44 -16.32
C VAL A 144 8.91 -24.96 -16.21
N PHE A 145 7.66 -25.41 -16.13
CA PHE A 145 7.19 -26.79 -16.02
C PHE A 145 7.59 -27.52 -14.72
N SER A 146 6.61 -28.14 -14.07
CA SER A 146 6.90 -29.37 -13.34
C SER A 146 7.35 -30.38 -14.37
N GLU A 147 8.65 -30.65 -14.49
CA GLU A 147 9.07 -31.85 -15.20
C GLU A 147 8.35 -33.04 -14.55
N GLU A 148 7.50 -33.72 -15.34
CA GLU A 148 7.35 -35.16 -15.15
C GLU A 148 8.76 -35.71 -15.05
N ARG A 149 9.07 -36.40 -13.95
CA ARG A 149 10.38 -37.03 -13.77
C ARG A 149 10.70 -37.80 -15.05
N LEU A 150 11.69 -37.32 -15.81
CA LEU A 150 12.31 -38.11 -16.86
C LEU A 150 12.81 -39.39 -16.19
N ARG A 151 12.12 -40.51 -16.44
CA ARG A 151 12.64 -41.84 -16.12
C ARG A 151 13.80 -42.09 -17.06
N ILE A 152 14.98 -41.65 -16.64
CA ILE A 152 16.25 -42.10 -17.23
C ILE A 152 16.38 -43.59 -16.88
N PRO A 153 16.61 -44.49 -17.85
CA PRO A 153 16.96 -45.88 -17.53
C PRO A 153 18.23 -45.87 -16.67
N ALA A 154 18.12 -46.37 -15.45
CA ALA A 154 19.24 -46.40 -14.51
C ALA A 154 20.35 -47.33 -15.04
N GLY A 155 21.46 -46.75 -15.49
CA GLY A 155 22.76 -47.41 -15.46
C GLY A 155 23.22 -47.50 -14.00
N PRO A 156 23.93 -48.56 -13.58
CA PRO A 156 24.16 -48.83 -12.18
C PRO A 156 25.19 -47.85 -11.61
N LYS A 157 24.72 -46.85 -10.87
CA LYS A 157 25.52 -46.17 -9.85
C LYS A 157 24.75 -46.18 -8.55
N GLN A 158 25.17 -47.08 -7.66
CA GLN A 158 24.88 -46.98 -6.24
C GLN A 158 25.57 -45.72 -5.72
N VAL A 159 24.80 -44.64 -5.60
CA VAL A 159 25.07 -43.60 -4.62
C VAL A 159 23.84 -43.61 -3.73
N GLU A 160 24.00 -44.07 -2.50
CA GLU A 160 22.98 -43.87 -1.47
C GLU A 160 22.90 -42.36 -1.18
N GLU A 161 22.08 -41.65 -1.93
CA GLU A 161 21.64 -40.31 -1.54
C GLU A 161 20.74 -40.47 -0.32
N ARG A 162 21.29 -40.19 0.87
CA ARG A 162 20.47 -39.97 2.05
C ARG A 162 19.60 -38.72 1.77
N PRO A 163 18.26 -38.84 1.79
CA PRO A 163 17.40 -37.69 1.54
C PRO A 163 17.63 -36.64 2.63
N ARG A 164 17.99 -35.42 2.22
CA ARG A 164 17.99 -34.26 3.12
C ARG A 164 16.54 -34.05 3.61
N PRO A 165 16.29 -33.90 4.93
CA PRO A 165 14.94 -33.69 5.42
C PRO A 165 14.37 -32.38 4.86
N THR A 166 13.21 -32.43 4.23
CA THR A 166 12.47 -31.24 3.79
C THR A 166 12.17 -30.36 5.01
N GLU A 167 12.58 -29.09 5.03
CA GLU A 167 12.21 -28.17 6.11
C GLU A 167 10.68 -28.08 6.26
N LEU A 168 10.19 -28.15 7.50
CA LEU A 168 8.78 -28.01 7.82
C LEU A 168 8.38 -26.53 7.68
N SER A 169 7.56 -26.23 6.68
CA SER A 169 7.07 -24.88 6.41
C SER A 169 5.56 -24.87 6.22
N VAL A 170 4.89 -23.92 6.87
CA VAL A 170 3.49 -23.58 6.65
C VAL A 170 3.44 -22.26 5.91
N ALA A 171 2.87 -22.25 4.71
CA ALA A 171 2.70 -21.06 3.90
C ALA A 171 1.23 -20.60 3.92
N PHE A 172 0.97 -19.34 4.26
CA PHE A 172 -0.35 -18.73 4.05
C PHE A 172 -0.51 -18.40 2.57
N VAL A 173 -1.51 -19.00 1.93
CA VAL A 173 -1.77 -18.85 0.49
C VAL A 173 -2.78 -17.73 0.25
N LYS A 174 -3.86 -17.68 1.03
CA LYS A 174 -4.94 -16.71 0.82
C LYS A 174 -5.75 -16.46 2.08
N PHE A 175 -6.13 -15.21 2.29
CA PHE A 175 -7.26 -14.82 3.13
C PHE A 175 -8.38 -14.31 2.23
N GLN A 176 -9.61 -14.73 2.49
CA GLN A 176 -10.80 -14.08 1.93
C GLN A 176 -11.69 -13.59 3.06
N LEU A 177 -12.27 -12.41 2.87
CA LEU A 177 -13.24 -11.81 3.78
C LEU A 177 -14.44 -11.34 2.94
N GLY A 178 -15.64 -11.77 3.32
CA GLY A 178 -16.86 -11.45 2.58
C GLY A 178 -16.83 -11.93 1.11
N GLY A 179 -16.13 -13.02 0.82
CA GLY A 179 -15.95 -13.56 -0.54
C GLY A 179 -14.98 -12.78 -1.43
N GLN A 180 -14.28 -11.78 -0.89
CA GLN A 180 -13.23 -11.04 -1.60
C GLN A 180 -11.85 -11.42 -1.04
N PRO A 181 -10.81 -11.54 -1.88
CA PRO A 181 -9.44 -11.64 -1.37
C PRO A 181 -9.13 -10.48 -0.42
N ALA A 182 -8.46 -10.77 0.69
CA ALA A 182 -8.02 -9.74 1.61
C ALA A 182 -7.11 -8.76 0.86
N ALA A 183 -7.50 -7.49 0.84
CA ALA A 183 -6.71 -6.40 0.27
C ALA A 183 -5.63 -5.97 1.28
N ASN A 184 -4.76 -5.04 0.87
CA ASN A 184 -3.79 -4.42 1.79
C ASN A 184 -4.44 -3.86 3.05
N ILE A 185 -5.64 -3.26 2.94
CA ILE A 185 -6.54 -2.93 4.06
C ILE A 185 -7.92 -3.42 3.65
N HIS A 186 -8.52 -4.31 4.45
CA HIS A 186 -9.84 -4.84 4.17
C HIS A 186 -10.89 -4.15 5.08
N HIS A 187 -11.99 -3.70 4.50
CA HIS A 187 -13.04 -3.01 5.24
C HIS A 187 -14.12 -3.98 5.68
N LEU A 188 -14.40 -4.02 6.98
CA LEU A 188 -15.54 -4.74 7.55
C LEU A 188 -16.53 -3.76 8.13
N VAL A 189 -17.82 -4.06 7.98
CA VAL A 189 -18.85 -3.33 8.70
C VAL A 189 -18.74 -3.70 10.18
N PRO A 190 -18.57 -2.73 11.10
CA PRO A 190 -18.53 -3.00 12.53
C PRO A 190 -19.84 -3.63 13.02
N ARG A 191 -19.74 -4.54 13.99
CA ARG A 191 -20.85 -5.28 14.62
C ARG A 191 -21.61 -6.21 13.67
N GLU A 192 -21.01 -6.53 12.54
CA GLU A 192 -21.49 -7.57 11.63
C GLU A 192 -20.48 -8.73 11.56
N LEU A 193 -21.01 -9.96 11.46
CA LEU A 193 -20.22 -11.17 11.26
C LEU A 193 -20.00 -11.40 9.77
N HIS A 194 -18.74 -11.40 9.35
CA HIS A 194 -18.32 -11.63 7.98
C HIS A 194 -17.79 -13.05 7.80
N ASP A 195 -18.05 -13.64 6.63
CA ASP A 195 -17.41 -14.89 6.24
C ASP A 195 -15.90 -14.66 6.07
N MET A 196 -15.10 -15.55 6.65
CA MET A 196 -13.65 -15.57 6.48
C MET A 196 -13.24 -16.92 5.90
N GLU A 197 -12.36 -16.95 4.92
CA GLU A 197 -11.75 -18.17 4.41
C GLU A 197 -10.24 -18.05 4.51
N ILE A 198 -9.60 -19.15 4.90
CA ILE A 198 -8.15 -19.26 4.87
C ILE A 198 -7.74 -20.44 3.99
N GLU A 199 -6.75 -20.21 3.14
CA GLU A 199 -6.05 -21.25 2.40
C GLU A 199 -4.61 -21.29 2.87
N VAL A 200 -4.16 -22.45 3.35
CA VAL A 200 -2.79 -22.68 3.80
C VAL A 200 -2.17 -23.87 3.12
N ARG A 201 -0.87 -23.79 2.86
CA ARG A 201 -0.08 -24.86 2.26
C ARG A 201 0.97 -25.34 3.24
N VAL A 202 1.09 -26.65 3.43
CA VAL A 202 1.99 -27.25 4.41
C VAL A 202 2.97 -28.17 3.68
N SER A 203 4.28 -27.96 3.83
CA SER A 203 5.30 -28.72 3.08
C SER A 203 5.35 -30.20 3.47
N ARG A 204 5.24 -30.50 4.76
CA ARG A 204 5.13 -31.86 5.31
C ARG A 204 4.36 -31.82 6.63
N TRP A 205 3.80 -32.95 7.04
CA TRP A 205 3.16 -33.06 8.34
C TRP A 205 4.11 -33.74 9.32
N PRO A 206 4.44 -33.13 10.48
CA PRO A 206 5.35 -33.75 11.45
C PRO A 206 4.85 -35.10 11.93
N GLU A 207 5.79 -35.98 12.27
CA GLU A 207 5.46 -37.25 12.90
C GLU A 207 4.86 -36.99 14.29
N GLY A 208 3.85 -37.77 14.67
CA GLY A 208 3.13 -37.60 15.93
C GLY A 208 2.13 -36.43 15.96
N ALA A 209 2.21 -35.46 15.05
CA ALA A 209 1.22 -34.39 14.94
C ALA A 209 -0.09 -34.91 14.32
N THR A 210 -1.20 -34.56 14.94
CA THR A 210 -2.57 -34.90 14.50
C THR A 210 -3.29 -33.70 13.91
N HIS A 211 -3.00 -32.49 14.40
CA HIS A 211 -3.68 -31.26 13.99
C HIS A 211 -2.68 -30.14 13.70
N LEU A 212 -3.07 -29.23 12.80
CA LEU A 212 -2.47 -27.91 12.60
C LEU A 212 -3.49 -26.87 13.08
N VAL A 213 -3.09 -26.03 14.03
CA VAL A 213 -3.93 -24.96 14.59
C VAL A 213 -3.38 -23.61 14.16
N LEU A 214 -4.24 -22.75 13.63
CA LEU A 214 -3.94 -21.39 13.22
C LEU A 214 -4.70 -20.40 14.10
N THR A 215 -3.97 -19.67 14.95
CA THR A 215 -4.56 -18.76 15.93
C THR A 215 -4.26 -17.30 15.56
N PRO A 216 -5.24 -16.39 15.61
CA PRO A 216 -5.01 -14.96 15.41
C PRO A 216 -4.35 -14.31 16.63
N ILE A 217 -3.35 -13.47 16.36
CA ILE A 217 -2.62 -12.66 17.33
C ILE A 217 -2.77 -11.19 16.94
N SER A 218 -3.14 -10.36 17.91
CA SER A 218 -3.20 -8.90 17.75
C SER A 218 -2.70 -8.21 19.02
N ALA A 219 -2.26 -6.95 18.88
CA ALA A 219 -2.05 -6.06 20.01
C ALA A 219 -3.37 -5.43 20.51
N GLU A 220 -4.45 -5.57 19.73
CA GLU A 220 -5.74 -4.97 20.01
C GLU A 220 -6.47 -5.80 21.10
N PRO A 221 -7.27 -5.18 21.99
CA PRO A 221 -7.93 -5.92 23.06
C PRO A 221 -8.93 -6.94 22.51
N ARG A 222 -9.00 -8.15 23.08
CA ARG A 222 -9.90 -9.23 22.61
C ARG A 222 -11.38 -8.86 22.61
N SER A 223 -11.81 -7.86 23.38
CA SER A 223 -13.19 -7.37 23.38
C SER A 223 -13.55 -6.55 22.13
N THR A 224 -12.57 -6.20 21.30
CA THR A 224 -12.76 -5.31 20.14
C THR A 224 -12.96 -6.06 18.82
N TYR A 225 -12.69 -7.37 18.79
CA TYR A 225 -12.80 -8.19 17.59
C TYR A 225 -13.16 -9.63 17.90
N GLU A 226 -13.69 -10.33 16.90
CA GLU A 226 -13.87 -11.77 16.89
C GLU A 226 -13.26 -12.32 15.60
N LEU A 227 -12.30 -13.23 15.71
CA LEU A 227 -11.65 -13.89 14.58
C LEU A 227 -11.56 -15.38 14.85
N SER A 228 -11.93 -16.18 13.87
CA SER A 228 -11.84 -17.64 13.99
C SER A 228 -10.40 -18.12 14.14
N GLU A 229 -10.23 -19.08 15.04
CA GLU A 229 -9.15 -20.04 15.00
C GLU A 229 -9.48 -21.11 13.96
N PHE A 230 -8.47 -21.59 13.23
CA PHE A 230 -8.63 -22.65 12.25
C PHE A 230 -7.89 -23.90 12.70
N THR A 231 -8.51 -25.06 12.55
CA THR A 231 -7.95 -26.33 12.99
C THR A 231 -8.12 -27.36 11.89
N PHE A 232 -6.99 -27.82 11.36
CA PHE A 232 -6.93 -28.80 10.30
C PHE A 232 -6.44 -30.14 10.84
N THR A 233 -7.13 -31.22 10.51
CA THR A 233 -6.66 -32.58 10.76
C THR A 233 -5.69 -33.01 9.65
N LYS A 234 -4.71 -33.86 9.99
CA LYS A 234 -3.78 -34.42 9.00
C LYS A 234 -4.53 -35.05 7.82
N PRO A 235 -4.31 -34.60 6.57
CA PRO A 235 -4.93 -35.19 5.41
C PRO A 235 -4.38 -36.59 5.11
N SER A 236 -5.19 -37.42 4.46
CA SER A 236 -4.78 -38.74 3.96
C SER A 236 -3.94 -38.69 2.68
N THR A 237 -3.81 -37.52 2.05
CA THR A 237 -3.03 -37.32 0.82
C THR A 237 -1.53 -37.29 1.09
N GLU A 238 -0.73 -37.36 0.03
CA GLU A 238 0.70 -37.10 0.15
C GLU A 238 0.97 -35.58 0.27
N PRO A 239 2.06 -35.18 0.96
CA PRO A 239 2.51 -33.78 0.99
C PRO A 239 2.98 -33.30 -0.40
N PRO A 240 2.95 -31.97 -0.67
CA PRO A 240 2.51 -30.89 0.20
C PRO A 240 0.98 -30.82 0.31
N TYR A 241 0.49 -30.40 1.47
CA TYR A 241 -0.94 -30.29 1.74
C TYR A 241 -1.44 -28.89 1.43
N THR A 242 -2.55 -28.77 0.71
CA THR A 242 -3.33 -27.52 0.63
C THR A 242 -4.60 -27.70 1.43
N LEU A 243 -4.83 -26.81 2.38
CA LEU A 243 -5.90 -26.89 3.35
C LEU A 243 -6.72 -25.61 3.26
N ILE A 244 -8.04 -25.76 3.17
CA ILE A 244 -8.98 -24.65 3.10
C ILE A 244 -10.01 -24.84 4.21
N GLN A 245 -10.28 -23.79 4.97
CA GLN A 245 -11.34 -23.79 5.96
C GLN A 245 -12.01 -22.41 6.02
N THR A 246 -13.31 -22.42 6.26
CA THR A 246 -14.11 -21.22 6.49
C THR A 246 -14.31 -20.98 7.98
N GLY A 247 -14.39 -19.71 8.34
CA GLY A 247 -14.55 -19.18 9.67
C GLY A 247 -15.28 -17.84 9.61
N ARG A 248 -15.15 -17.04 10.66
CA ARG A 248 -15.85 -15.78 10.86
C ARG A 248 -14.88 -14.69 11.31
N ALA A 249 -15.19 -13.47 10.90
CA ALA A 249 -14.50 -12.26 11.33
C ALA A 249 -15.51 -11.16 11.67
N ALA A 250 -15.35 -10.49 12.80
CA ALA A 250 -16.14 -9.32 13.17
C ALA A 250 -15.28 -8.30 13.91
N LEU A 251 -15.51 -7.01 13.64
CA LEU A 251 -15.02 -5.91 14.46
C LEU A 251 -16.16 -5.45 15.37
N GLN A 252 -15.97 -5.43 16.69
CA GLN A 252 -17.03 -5.08 17.64
C GLN A 252 -17.22 -3.56 17.78
N ILE A 253 -16.23 -2.78 17.35
CA ILE A 253 -16.17 -1.34 17.54
C ILE A 253 -15.85 -0.66 16.21
N ALA A 254 -16.59 0.41 15.90
CA ALA A 254 -16.25 1.30 14.80
C ALA A 254 -15.03 2.16 15.18
N GLN A 255 -14.07 2.26 14.27
CA GLN A 255 -12.90 3.08 14.42
C GLN A 255 -13.20 4.52 14.04
N GLY A 256 -12.42 5.46 14.58
CA GLY A 256 -12.47 6.85 14.15
C GLY A 256 -11.83 7.03 12.77
N LEU A 257 -12.20 8.09 12.05
CA LEU A 257 -11.70 8.39 10.71
C LEU A 257 -10.16 8.41 10.64
N LYS A 258 -9.51 8.86 11.72
CA LYS A 258 -8.06 9.01 11.83
C LYS A 258 -7.35 7.78 12.41
N SER A 259 -8.07 6.75 12.83
CA SER A 259 -7.50 5.57 13.45
C SER A 259 -6.73 4.71 12.45
N ARG A 260 -5.67 4.04 12.92
CA ARG A 260 -4.98 3.00 12.14
C ARG A 260 -5.86 1.75 12.00
N PRO A 261 -5.72 0.94 10.94
CA PRO A 261 -6.38 -0.37 10.85
C PRO A 261 -5.99 -1.29 12.01
N PHE A 262 -6.88 -2.23 12.36
CA PHE A 262 -6.55 -3.37 13.20
C PHE A 262 -5.51 -4.25 12.50
N GLU A 263 -4.50 -4.69 13.24
CA GLU A 263 -3.45 -5.57 12.74
C GLU A 263 -3.61 -6.96 13.35
N PHE A 264 -3.81 -7.98 12.51
CA PHE A 264 -3.92 -9.37 12.93
C PHE A 264 -2.83 -10.22 12.27
N LYS A 265 -2.15 -11.06 13.05
CA LYS A 265 -1.18 -12.03 12.55
C LYS A 265 -1.65 -13.43 12.89
N TYR A 266 -1.60 -14.36 11.94
CA TYR A 266 -1.90 -15.75 12.25
C TYR A 266 -0.61 -16.53 12.54
N THR A 267 -0.61 -17.26 13.66
CA THR A 267 0.46 -18.21 13.98
C THR A 267 0.01 -19.62 13.73
N ALA A 268 0.92 -20.46 13.26
CA ALA A 268 0.67 -21.86 13.00
C ALA A 268 1.39 -22.75 14.02
N ALA A 269 0.69 -23.73 14.60
CA ALA A 269 1.27 -24.71 15.50
C ALA A 269 0.70 -26.12 15.25
N PHE A 270 1.57 -27.12 15.18
CA PHE A 270 1.14 -28.51 15.20
C PHE A 270 0.85 -28.98 16.62
N GLN A 271 -0.17 -29.83 16.76
CA GLN A 271 -0.54 -30.50 18.00
C GLN A 271 -0.44 -32.03 17.86
N PRO A 272 -0.04 -32.76 18.91
CA PRO A 272 0.37 -32.27 20.23
C PRO A 272 1.71 -31.51 20.19
N ALA A 273 1.94 -30.61 21.15
CA ALA A 273 3.11 -29.72 21.19
C ALA A 273 4.47 -30.45 21.30
N SER A 274 4.46 -31.75 21.54
CA SER A 274 5.64 -32.63 21.49
C SER A 274 6.15 -32.88 20.06
N ALA A 275 5.39 -32.47 19.03
CA ALA A 275 5.83 -32.50 17.65
C ALA A 275 6.84 -31.39 17.33
N GLU A 276 7.54 -31.51 16.21
CA GLU A 276 8.57 -30.56 15.75
C GLU A 276 8.08 -29.10 15.75
N GLN A 277 8.78 -28.24 16.48
CA GLN A 277 8.54 -26.81 16.67
C GLN A 277 9.90 -26.07 16.76
N PRO A 278 10.01 -24.81 16.32
CA PRO A 278 8.99 -23.97 15.70
C PRO A 278 8.81 -24.27 14.20
N VAL A 279 7.58 -24.07 13.69
CA VAL A 279 7.29 -24.19 12.25
C VAL A 279 7.66 -22.90 11.53
N ALA A 280 8.41 -22.99 10.42
CA ALA A 280 8.65 -21.83 9.57
C ALA A 280 7.33 -21.41 8.90
N VAL A 281 6.84 -20.21 9.22
CA VAL A 281 5.63 -19.63 8.62
C VAL A 281 6.01 -18.64 7.52
N VAL A 282 5.56 -18.88 6.29
CA VAL A 282 5.90 -18.10 5.08
C VAL A 282 4.63 -17.51 4.46
N GLY A 283 4.68 -16.31 3.89
CA GLY A 283 3.49 -15.65 3.30
C GLY A 283 2.75 -14.72 4.27
N HIS A 284 1.67 -14.09 3.79
CA HIS A 284 0.99 -12.93 4.39
C HIS A 284 0.85 -13.01 5.92
N ARG A 285 1.80 -12.37 6.60
CA ARG A 285 1.96 -12.40 8.06
C ARG A 285 0.94 -11.51 8.78
N THR A 286 0.31 -10.59 8.05
CA THR A 286 -0.48 -9.50 8.62
C THR A 286 -1.74 -9.24 7.80
N LEU A 287 -2.89 -9.45 8.41
CA LEU A 287 -4.21 -9.04 7.94
C LEU A 287 -4.52 -7.67 8.56
N LEU A 288 -4.66 -6.65 7.72
CA LEU A 288 -5.09 -5.31 8.14
C LEU A 288 -6.58 -5.15 7.88
N VAL A 289 -7.35 -4.87 8.93
CA VAL A 289 -8.80 -4.73 8.86
C VAL A 289 -9.22 -3.40 9.43
N GLU A 290 -10.09 -2.68 8.73
CA GLU A 290 -10.65 -1.44 9.23
C GLU A 290 -12.17 -1.52 9.32
N GLY A 291 -12.73 -0.93 10.38
CA GLY A 291 -14.17 -0.84 10.55
C GLY A 291 -14.61 0.59 10.75
N PHE A 292 -14.94 1.30 9.67
CA PHE A 292 -15.53 2.64 9.75
C PHE A 292 -16.98 2.60 9.29
N ASP A 293 -17.89 3.11 10.12
CA ASP A 293 -19.31 3.22 9.78
C ASP A 293 -19.64 4.67 9.40
N ILE A 294 -19.68 4.94 8.10
CA ILE A 294 -20.02 6.24 7.51
C ILE A 294 -21.46 6.65 7.84
N ARG A 295 -22.38 5.68 7.97
CA ARG A 295 -23.80 5.97 8.24
C ARG A 295 -23.98 6.46 9.66
N ALA A 296 -23.29 5.82 10.61
CA ALA A 296 -23.31 6.26 12.01
C ALA A 296 -22.41 7.48 12.27
N ASN A 297 -21.31 7.63 11.52
CA ASN A 297 -20.31 8.69 11.70
C ASN A 297 -20.07 9.43 10.38
N SER A 298 -21.04 10.24 9.98
CA SER A 298 -20.87 11.07 8.78
C SER A 298 -19.71 12.06 8.96
N ILE A 299 -18.91 12.21 7.90
CA ILE A 299 -17.74 13.08 7.88
C ILE A 299 -18.19 14.50 7.49
N THR A 300 -18.85 14.63 6.35
CA THR A 300 -19.28 15.92 5.79
C THR A 300 -20.78 16.13 5.79
N GLY A 301 -21.59 15.16 6.24
CA GLY A 301 -23.05 15.17 6.06
C GLY A 301 -23.51 14.72 4.67
N TYR A 302 -22.58 14.32 3.78
CA TYR A 302 -22.87 13.92 2.40
C TYR A 302 -22.21 12.57 2.11
N GLN A 303 -22.97 11.48 2.23
CA GLN A 303 -22.43 10.11 2.15
C GLN A 303 -21.54 9.83 0.92
N PRO A 304 -21.88 10.23 -0.32
CA PRO A 304 -21.00 10.00 -1.47
C PRO A 304 -19.63 10.71 -1.33
N VAL A 305 -19.61 11.89 -0.71
CA VAL A 305 -18.37 12.63 -0.44
C VAL A 305 -17.58 11.94 0.66
N ASP A 306 -18.23 11.47 1.72
CA ASP A 306 -17.61 10.71 2.82
C ASP A 306 -16.91 9.45 2.29
N GLU A 307 -17.56 8.69 1.40
CA GLU A 307 -17.00 7.51 0.74
C GLU A 307 -15.74 7.87 -0.07
N LYS A 308 -15.78 8.99 -0.82
CA LYS A 308 -14.62 9.45 -1.59
C LYS A 308 -13.46 9.91 -0.70
N ILE A 309 -13.75 10.57 0.43
CA ILE A 309 -12.73 10.96 1.42
C ILE A 309 -12.03 9.73 2.01
N LEU A 310 -12.76 8.65 2.30
CA LEU A 310 -12.15 7.40 2.77
C LEU A 310 -11.25 6.77 1.71
N LEU A 311 -11.70 6.71 0.45
CA LEU A 311 -10.86 6.21 -0.65
C LEU A 311 -9.55 7.00 -0.78
N ILE A 312 -9.62 8.32 -0.67
CA ILE A 312 -8.43 9.20 -0.71
C ILE A 312 -7.55 8.94 0.51
N ARG A 313 -8.11 8.85 1.71
CA ARG A 313 -7.37 8.53 2.93
C ARG A 313 -6.58 7.23 2.80
N ASP A 314 -7.23 6.19 2.29
CA ASP A 314 -6.65 4.86 2.17
C ASP A 314 -5.57 4.82 1.08
N LEU A 315 -5.78 5.58 0.00
CA LEU A 315 -4.75 5.87 -1.01
C LEU A 315 -3.52 6.57 -0.37
N LEU A 316 -3.71 7.68 0.35
CA LEU A 316 -2.61 8.43 0.97
C LEU A 316 -1.81 7.56 1.97
N ARG A 317 -2.50 6.71 2.73
CA ARG A 317 -1.89 5.74 3.67
C ARG A 317 -1.07 4.69 2.93
N ARG A 318 -1.67 4.07 1.91
CA ARG A 318 -1.04 2.98 1.15
C ARG A 318 0.25 3.43 0.49
N GLU A 319 0.22 4.61 -0.12
CA GLU A 319 1.36 5.17 -0.85
C GLU A 319 2.39 5.86 0.08
N GLY A 320 2.04 6.06 1.36
CA GLY A 320 2.89 6.75 2.34
C GLY A 320 3.17 8.20 1.98
N TRP A 321 2.27 8.86 1.23
CA TRP A 321 2.44 10.26 0.81
C TRP A 321 2.26 11.25 1.96
N ALA A 322 1.54 10.87 3.01
CA ALA A 322 1.36 11.65 4.22
C ALA A 322 1.69 10.80 5.46
N ASN A 323 2.41 11.40 6.42
CA ASN A 323 2.54 10.79 7.73
C ASN A 323 1.22 10.90 8.53
N ALA A 324 1.14 10.27 9.70
CA ALA A 324 -0.10 10.21 10.48
C ALA A 324 -0.68 11.59 10.85
N GLN A 325 0.19 12.56 11.18
CA GLN A 325 -0.25 13.93 11.52
C GLN A 325 -0.70 14.68 10.27
N GLU A 326 0.09 14.63 9.20
CA GLU A 326 -0.28 15.26 7.92
C GLU A 326 -1.60 14.70 7.39
N LEU A 327 -1.80 13.38 7.45
CA LEU A 327 -3.05 12.75 7.05
C LEU A 327 -4.22 13.24 7.91
N SER A 328 -4.03 13.35 9.22
CA SER A 328 -5.02 13.91 10.13
C SER A 328 -5.43 15.33 9.74
N ASP A 329 -4.46 16.18 9.39
CA ASP A 329 -4.68 17.58 9.01
C ASP A 329 -5.34 17.69 7.61
N ILE A 330 -4.93 16.86 6.66
CA ILE A 330 -5.57 16.71 5.34
C ILE A 330 -7.04 16.33 5.51
N LEU A 331 -7.35 15.36 6.38
CA LEU A 331 -8.74 14.93 6.61
C LEU A 331 -9.60 16.03 7.23
N GLU A 332 -9.03 16.93 8.05
CA GLU A 332 -9.75 18.10 8.57
C GLU A 332 -10.13 19.07 7.44
N LEU A 333 -9.21 19.32 6.52
CA LEU A 333 -9.46 20.14 5.32
C LEU A 333 -10.50 19.50 4.41
N LEU A 334 -10.35 18.21 4.09
CA LEU A 334 -11.30 17.48 3.24
C LEU A 334 -12.68 17.40 3.86
N THR A 335 -12.78 17.29 5.19
CA THR A 335 -14.07 17.35 5.88
C THR A 335 -14.77 18.68 5.60
N SER A 336 -14.06 19.79 5.76
CA SER A 336 -14.63 21.14 5.62
C SER A 336 -14.92 21.48 4.15
N LEU A 337 -13.97 21.22 3.25
CA LEU A 337 -14.11 21.52 1.82
C LEU A 337 -15.06 20.54 1.11
N GLY A 338 -15.11 19.28 1.55
CA GLY A 338 -16.08 18.29 1.06
C GLY A 338 -17.52 18.67 1.46
N ASN A 339 -17.72 19.18 2.68
CA ASN A 339 -19.01 19.74 3.07
C ASN A 339 -19.38 20.96 2.20
N LEU A 340 -18.43 21.86 1.91
CA LEU A 340 -18.65 22.97 0.99
C LEU A 340 -19.04 22.48 -0.41
N ALA A 341 -18.38 21.46 -0.95
CA ALA A 341 -18.71 20.87 -2.25
C ALA A 341 -20.14 20.31 -2.29
N GLY A 342 -20.55 19.59 -1.24
CA GLY A 342 -21.91 19.08 -1.13
C GLY A 342 -22.96 20.19 -1.04
N ARG A 343 -22.73 21.21 -0.20
CA ARG A 343 -23.61 22.40 -0.09
C ARG A 343 -23.70 23.15 -1.41
N ALA A 344 -22.58 23.32 -2.11
CA ALA A 344 -22.56 24.01 -3.41
C ALA A 344 -23.50 23.33 -4.41
N VAL A 345 -23.52 22.00 -4.44
CA VAL A 345 -24.43 21.22 -5.30
C VAL A 345 -25.88 21.31 -4.86
N GLN A 346 -26.16 21.17 -3.56
CA GLN A 346 -27.53 21.12 -3.05
C GLN A 346 -28.22 22.49 -2.97
N ASP A 347 -27.51 23.51 -2.49
CA ASP A 347 -28.09 24.83 -2.19
C ASP A 347 -27.82 25.86 -3.31
N ALA A 348 -27.02 25.49 -4.31
CA ALA A 348 -26.51 26.39 -5.34
C ALA A 348 -25.83 27.63 -4.71
N VAL A 349 -24.91 27.39 -3.77
CA VAL A 349 -24.22 28.41 -2.96
C VAL A 349 -23.55 29.49 -3.83
N PHE A 350 -22.98 29.09 -4.96
CA PHE A 350 -22.27 29.96 -5.88
C PHE A 350 -23.12 30.20 -7.13
N ASP A 351 -23.92 31.27 -7.14
CA ASP A 351 -24.71 31.72 -8.29
C ASP A 351 -24.17 33.06 -8.81
N GLY A 352 -24.22 33.26 -10.12
CA GLY A 352 -23.72 34.44 -10.81
C GLY A 352 -22.23 34.40 -11.15
N ALA A 353 -21.65 35.59 -11.33
CA ALA A 353 -20.23 35.77 -11.60
C ALA A 353 -19.46 35.81 -10.27
N TRP A 354 -18.47 34.95 -10.13
CA TRP A 354 -17.55 34.91 -9.00
C TRP A 354 -16.13 35.06 -9.52
N GLY A 355 -15.35 35.94 -8.92
CA GLY A 355 -13.91 36.01 -9.19
C GLY A 355 -13.09 35.13 -8.23
N GLU A 356 -11.87 34.80 -8.63
CA GLU A 356 -10.90 34.05 -7.79
C GLU A 356 -10.72 34.69 -6.39
N LYS A 357 -10.64 36.04 -6.31
CA LYS A 357 -10.53 36.76 -5.03
C LYS A 357 -11.74 36.55 -4.11
N GLU A 358 -12.93 36.58 -4.68
CA GLU A 358 -14.18 36.44 -3.92
C GLU A 358 -14.34 35.00 -3.42
N PHE A 359 -14.00 34.04 -4.26
CA PHE A 359 -13.95 32.63 -3.89
C PHE A 359 -12.92 32.38 -2.78
N GLN A 360 -11.71 32.91 -2.90
CA GLN A 360 -10.67 32.82 -1.87
C GLN A 360 -11.13 33.42 -0.52
N ALA A 361 -11.73 34.62 -0.55
CA ALA A 361 -12.25 35.26 0.65
C ALA A 361 -13.37 34.43 1.31
N TYR A 362 -14.25 33.82 0.50
CA TYR A 362 -15.32 32.95 0.98
C TYR A 362 -14.76 31.69 1.65
N VAL A 363 -13.90 30.95 0.96
CA VAL A 363 -13.31 29.70 1.47
C VAL A 363 -12.49 29.97 2.72
N ARG A 364 -11.70 31.04 2.76
CA ARG A 364 -10.97 31.46 3.95
C ARG A 364 -11.92 31.66 5.14
N ARG A 365 -13.02 32.39 4.95
CA ARG A 365 -14.01 32.63 6.01
C ARG A 365 -14.64 31.33 6.50
N ASP A 366 -15.00 30.43 5.58
CA ASP A 366 -15.60 29.13 5.89
C ASP A 366 -14.62 28.24 6.68
N LEU A 367 -13.35 28.15 6.24
CA LEU A 367 -12.31 27.43 6.96
C LEU A 367 -12.00 28.03 8.34
N ARG A 368 -12.01 29.37 8.47
CA ARG A 368 -11.83 30.05 9.77
C ARG A 368 -12.94 29.73 10.77
N GLN A 369 -14.14 29.40 10.31
CA GLN A 369 -15.27 29.04 11.17
C GLN A 369 -15.18 27.60 11.70
N SER A 370 -14.36 26.75 11.08
CA SER A 370 -14.15 25.38 11.55
C SER A 370 -13.29 25.36 12.82
N PRO A 371 -13.78 24.86 13.98
CA PRO A 371 -13.02 24.89 15.23
C PRO A 371 -11.69 24.14 15.20
N ARG A 372 -11.53 23.18 14.27
CA ARG A 372 -10.31 22.38 14.11
C ARG A 372 -9.25 23.04 13.23
N ILE A 373 -9.64 24.06 12.46
CA ILE A 373 -8.82 24.75 11.45
C ILE A 373 -8.57 26.21 11.85
N GLY A 374 -9.55 26.85 12.47
CA GLY A 374 -9.66 28.31 12.52
C GLY A 374 -8.44 29.05 13.06
N SER A 375 -7.85 28.63 14.18
CA SER A 375 -6.64 29.27 14.73
C SER A 375 -5.39 28.98 13.91
N ASP A 376 -5.35 27.83 13.25
CA ASP A 376 -4.14 27.25 12.65
C ASP A 376 -4.07 27.49 11.14
N LEU A 377 -5.09 28.15 10.57
CA LEU A 377 -5.08 28.60 9.19
C LEU A 377 -4.08 29.75 9.04
N GLU A 378 -3.09 29.56 8.18
CA GLU A 378 -2.05 30.51 7.86
C GLU A 378 -2.37 31.24 6.56
N GLU A 379 -1.96 32.51 6.51
CA GLU A 379 -2.12 33.41 5.38
C GLU A 379 -0.73 33.94 5.01
N HIS A 380 -0.25 33.63 3.80
CA HIS A 380 1.05 34.09 3.33
C HIS A 380 0.86 35.20 2.30
N ALA A 381 1.32 36.41 2.61
CA ALA A 381 1.27 37.54 1.67
C ALA A 381 2.31 37.33 0.56
N ALA A 382 1.91 37.42 -0.72
CA ALA A 382 2.85 37.28 -1.83
C ALA A 382 3.89 38.41 -1.84
N ALA A 383 5.16 38.05 -2.06
CA ALA A 383 6.30 38.99 -2.11
C ALA A 383 6.27 39.98 -3.31
N ALA A 384 5.24 39.97 -4.16
CA ALA A 384 5.15 40.79 -5.37
C ALA A 384 3.72 41.22 -5.73
N GLY A 385 2.83 41.39 -4.74
CA GLY A 385 1.46 41.90 -4.98
C GLY A 385 0.47 40.89 -5.56
N GLY A 386 0.80 39.59 -5.52
CA GLY A 386 -0.12 38.47 -5.79
C GLY A 386 -1.02 38.11 -4.61
N PHE A 387 -1.92 37.14 -4.81
CA PHE A 387 -2.92 36.69 -3.84
C PHE A 387 -2.32 36.01 -2.60
N THR A 388 -3.09 35.96 -1.52
CA THR A 388 -2.70 35.32 -0.25
C THR A 388 -2.89 33.82 -0.36
N ASP A 389 -1.80 33.05 -0.32
CA ASP A 389 -1.87 31.60 -0.29
C ASP A 389 -2.30 31.13 1.11
N LEU A 390 -3.23 30.17 1.16
CA LEU A 390 -3.70 29.56 2.41
C LEU A 390 -2.88 28.31 2.73
N SER A 391 -2.58 28.09 4.01
CA SER A 391 -2.09 26.79 4.47
C SER A 391 -2.62 26.40 5.84
N LEU A 392 -2.68 25.10 6.11
CA LEU A 392 -2.96 24.58 7.45
C LEU A 392 -1.76 23.74 7.89
N ARG A 393 -1.06 24.17 8.95
CA ARG A 393 0.08 23.43 9.52
C ARG A 393 1.12 23.03 8.45
N GLY A 394 1.34 23.93 7.48
CA GLY A 394 2.25 23.72 6.35
C GLY A 394 1.70 22.93 5.15
N ILE A 395 0.44 22.46 5.16
CA ILE A 395 -0.23 21.90 3.98
C ILE A 395 -0.78 23.05 3.14
N THR A 396 -0.35 23.15 1.88
CA THR A 396 -0.81 24.18 0.94
C THR A 396 -2.26 23.94 0.50
N ILE A 397 -3.03 25.03 0.44
CA ILE A 397 -4.39 25.07 -0.09
C ILE A 397 -4.43 26.09 -1.24
N GLU A 398 -4.35 25.59 -2.47
CA GLU A 398 -4.47 26.39 -3.69
C GLU A 398 -5.95 26.57 -4.06
N LEU A 399 -6.36 27.80 -4.34
CA LEU A 399 -7.74 28.14 -4.66
C LEU A 399 -7.82 28.81 -6.04
N LYS A 400 -8.65 28.26 -6.93
CA LYS A 400 -8.84 28.75 -8.29
C LYS A 400 -10.31 28.94 -8.65
N GLU A 401 -10.55 29.79 -9.63
CA GLU A 401 -11.85 29.97 -10.26
C GLU A 401 -11.70 29.78 -11.79
N THR A 402 -12.75 29.28 -12.43
CA THR A 402 -12.79 29.12 -13.88
C THR A 402 -14.20 29.26 -14.43
N ASP A 403 -14.33 30.06 -15.49
CA ASP A 403 -15.53 30.19 -16.31
C ASP A 403 -15.64 29.07 -17.38
N LYS A 404 -14.54 28.37 -17.64
CA LYS A 404 -14.50 27.20 -18.51
C LYS A 404 -15.05 25.98 -17.78
N ARG A 405 -16.06 25.35 -18.39
CA ARG A 405 -16.75 24.17 -17.85
C ARG A 405 -15.77 23.01 -17.65
N ILE A 406 -15.69 22.52 -16.42
CA ILE A 406 -15.02 21.29 -16.04
C ILE A 406 -16.01 20.15 -16.28
N LYS A 407 -15.64 19.19 -17.13
CA LYS A 407 -16.45 18.01 -17.43
C LYS A 407 -15.94 16.76 -16.71
N GLN A 408 -14.65 16.75 -16.39
CA GLN A 408 -13.95 15.66 -15.73
C GLN A 408 -12.75 16.20 -14.95
N MET A 409 -12.26 15.42 -14.00
CA MET A 409 -11.13 15.82 -13.15
C MET A 409 -9.84 16.13 -13.94
N GLU A 410 -9.65 15.47 -15.09
CA GLU A 410 -8.52 15.69 -15.98
C GLU A 410 -8.40 17.15 -16.47
N ASP A 411 -9.52 17.87 -16.61
CA ASP A 411 -9.54 19.27 -17.04
C ASP A 411 -8.86 20.20 -16.01
N CYS A 412 -8.67 19.72 -14.77
CA CYS A 412 -8.03 20.45 -13.68
C CYS A 412 -6.50 20.39 -13.72
N ARG A 413 -5.89 19.52 -14.54
CA ARG A 413 -4.42 19.33 -14.55
C ARG A 413 -3.62 20.61 -14.72
N LYS A 414 -4.13 21.56 -15.50
CA LYS A 414 -3.48 22.87 -15.72
C LYS A 414 -3.24 23.69 -14.44
N TYR A 415 -3.95 23.38 -13.35
CA TYR A 415 -3.81 24.06 -12.05
C TYR A 415 -2.99 23.25 -11.03
N VAL A 416 -2.74 21.95 -11.30
CA VAL A 416 -2.04 21.03 -10.39
C VAL A 416 -0.61 21.47 -10.12
N GLU A 417 0.11 21.92 -11.16
CA GLU A 417 1.53 22.27 -11.05
C GLU A 417 1.77 23.47 -10.11
N GLN A 418 0.83 24.41 -10.04
CA GLN A 418 0.95 25.54 -9.12
C GLN A 418 0.84 25.08 -7.66
N ALA A 419 -0.15 24.25 -7.34
CA ALA A 419 -0.31 23.68 -6.00
C ALA A 419 0.90 22.80 -5.61
N ALA A 420 1.41 22.02 -6.56
CA ALA A 420 2.58 21.17 -6.36
C ALA A 420 3.85 21.98 -6.08
N SER A 421 4.09 23.07 -6.81
CA SER A 421 5.24 23.94 -6.62
C SER A 421 5.32 24.49 -5.19
N TYR A 422 4.19 24.95 -4.65
CA TYR A 422 4.11 25.42 -3.28
C TYR A 422 4.27 24.32 -2.24
N ALA A 423 3.75 23.12 -2.50
CA ALA A 423 3.98 21.97 -1.62
C ALA A 423 5.48 21.63 -1.54
N VAL A 424 6.17 21.56 -2.68
CA VAL A 424 7.62 21.30 -2.72
C VAL A 424 8.40 22.37 -1.96
N ALA A 425 8.05 23.65 -2.13
CA ALA A 425 8.68 24.75 -1.40
C ALA A 425 8.55 24.61 0.13
N LYS A 426 7.48 23.97 0.61
CA LYS A 426 7.23 23.66 2.03
C LYS A 426 7.70 22.27 2.46
N GLY A 427 8.42 21.55 1.59
CA GLY A 427 8.90 20.19 1.86
C GLY A 427 7.79 19.15 2.00
N ARG A 428 6.61 19.40 1.43
CA ARG A 428 5.44 18.51 1.50
C ARG A 428 5.28 17.72 0.20
N ARG A 429 4.71 16.51 0.32
CA ARG A 429 4.37 15.62 -0.81
C ARG A 429 2.87 15.61 -1.14
N VAL A 430 2.08 16.37 -0.39
CA VAL A 430 0.64 16.50 -0.60
C VAL A 430 0.25 17.98 -0.55
N ALA A 431 -0.64 18.38 -1.47
CA ALA A 431 -1.29 19.68 -1.48
C ALA A 431 -2.79 19.53 -1.72
N LEU A 432 -3.57 20.58 -1.40
CA LEU A 432 -4.96 20.68 -1.79
C LEU A 432 -5.13 21.73 -2.88
N LEU A 433 -5.99 21.43 -3.84
CA LEU A 433 -6.42 22.33 -4.91
C LEU A 433 -7.95 22.37 -4.90
N CYS A 434 -8.54 23.54 -4.73
CA CYS A 434 -9.98 23.72 -4.77
C CYS A 434 -10.34 24.69 -5.91
N ILE A 435 -11.18 24.26 -6.83
CA ILE A 435 -11.52 25.02 -8.04
C ILE A 435 -13.01 25.29 -8.06
N LEU A 436 -13.41 26.56 -8.13
CA LEU A 436 -14.79 26.95 -8.41
C LEU A 436 -15.05 26.96 -9.92
N ASP A 437 -15.96 26.10 -10.39
CA ASP A 437 -16.47 26.12 -11.76
C ASP A 437 -17.69 27.05 -11.85
N THR A 438 -17.49 28.23 -12.41
CA THR A 438 -18.54 29.25 -12.64
C THR A 438 -19.13 29.18 -14.04
N SER A 439 -18.81 28.14 -14.84
CA SER A 439 -19.39 28.00 -16.17
C SER A 439 -20.91 27.89 -16.12
N ALA A 440 -21.58 28.40 -17.16
CA ALA A 440 -23.03 28.26 -17.30
C ALA A 440 -23.42 26.78 -17.49
N LYS A 441 -24.26 26.26 -16.59
CA LYS A 441 -24.70 24.86 -16.60
C LYS A 441 -26.16 24.76 -16.99
N ASN A 442 -26.42 24.17 -18.15
CA ASN A 442 -27.76 23.90 -18.70
C ASN A 442 -28.18 22.42 -18.57
N SER A 443 -27.42 21.63 -17.81
CA SER A 443 -27.70 20.21 -17.54
C SER A 443 -27.67 19.95 -16.04
N ALA A 444 -28.10 18.76 -15.63
CA ALA A 444 -27.94 18.32 -14.26
C ALA A 444 -26.46 18.44 -13.80
N PRO A 445 -26.22 18.86 -12.55
CA PRO A 445 -24.89 18.78 -11.96
C PRO A 445 -24.47 17.31 -11.81
N TRP A 446 -23.16 17.09 -11.80
CA TRP A 446 -22.58 15.80 -11.44
C TRP A 446 -22.45 15.70 -9.91
N SER A 447 -22.24 14.50 -9.36
CA SER A 447 -22.14 14.33 -7.92
C SER A 447 -20.97 15.15 -7.36
N ALA A 448 -21.12 15.75 -6.17
CA ALA A 448 -20.01 16.42 -5.51
C ALA A 448 -18.82 15.46 -5.27
N ALA A 449 -19.09 14.16 -5.09
CA ALA A 449 -18.06 13.14 -4.92
C ALA A 449 -17.22 12.92 -6.18
N ASP A 450 -17.83 13.01 -7.37
CA ASP A 450 -17.12 12.85 -8.64
C ASP A 450 -16.12 14.00 -8.86
N GLY A 451 -16.42 15.17 -8.28
CA GLY A 451 -15.57 16.36 -8.30
C GLY A 451 -14.39 16.35 -7.34
N ILE A 452 -14.13 15.25 -6.65
CA ILE A 452 -13.01 15.12 -5.70
C ILE A 452 -12.11 14.01 -6.20
N ASP A 453 -10.82 14.25 -6.39
CA ASP A 453 -9.87 13.18 -6.74
C ASP A 453 -8.42 13.54 -6.41
N VAL A 454 -7.50 12.58 -6.53
CA VAL A 454 -6.06 12.85 -6.39
C VAL A 454 -5.40 12.90 -7.76
N LEU A 455 -4.85 14.05 -8.11
CA LEU A 455 -4.07 14.24 -9.34
C LEU A 455 -2.59 14.35 -8.99
N MET A 456 -1.76 13.56 -9.68
CA MET A 456 -0.31 13.63 -9.51
C MET A 456 0.28 14.76 -10.35
N SER A 457 1.17 15.55 -9.74
CA SER A 457 2.00 16.51 -10.47
C SER A 457 3.00 15.78 -11.38
N ALA A 458 3.50 16.48 -12.39
CA ALA A 458 4.52 15.93 -13.26
C ALA A 458 5.83 15.60 -12.49
N PRO A 459 6.61 14.62 -12.97
CA PRO A 459 7.98 14.42 -12.53
C PRO A 459 8.83 15.70 -12.78
N PRO A 460 9.83 15.99 -11.94
CA PRO A 460 10.34 15.17 -10.84
C PRO A 460 9.62 15.37 -9.49
N ALA A 461 8.71 16.35 -9.38
CA ALA A 461 8.11 16.74 -8.11
C ALA A 461 7.23 15.63 -7.50
N ASN A 462 6.46 14.91 -8.33
CA ASN A 462 5.60 13.78 -7.94
C ASN A 462 4.75 14.06 -6.67
N VAL A 463 4.15 15.24 -6.59
CA VAL A 463 3.28 15.65 -5.49
C VAL A 463 1.87 15.15 -5.74
N ALA A 464 1.24 14.57 -4.72
CA ALA A 464 -0.17 14.22 -4.74
C ALA A 464 -1.03 15.46 -4.46
N VAL A 465 -1.77 15.94 -5.45
CA VAL A 465 -2.64 17.12 -5.31
C VAL A 465 -4.09 16.66 -5.21
N ILE A 466 -4.65 16.76 -4.00
CA ILE A 466 -6.06 16.44 -3.77
C ILE A 466 -6.89 17.58 -4.32
N THR A 467 -7.58 17.31 -5.41
CA THR A 467 -8.31 18.28 -6.21
C THR A 467 -9.80 18.18 -5.91
N LEU A 468 -10.43 19.30 -5.59
CA LEU A 468 -11.85 19.43 -5.34
C LEU A 468 -12.45 20.46 -6.31
N VAL A 469 -13.52 20.09 -7.00
CA VAL A 469 -14.28 20.97 -7.88
C VAL A 469 -15.57 21.37 -7.18
N ILE A 470 -15.69 22.66 -6.89
CA ILE A 470 -16.89 23.29 -6.36
C ILE A 470 -17.73 23.75 -7.55
N GLN A 471 -18.95 23.23 -7.66
CA GLN A 471 -19.83 23.55 -8.78
C GLN A 471 -20.66 24.81 -8.47
N GLY A 472 -20.43 25.88 -9.22
CA GLY A 472 -21.30 27.07 -9.25
C GLY A 472 -22.29 27.05 -10.40
N ASN A 473 -23.19 28.04 -10.47
CA ASN A 473 -24.16 28.24 -11.56
C ASN A 473 -25.00 27.00 -11.89
N ILE A 474 -25.32 26.21 -10.87
CA ILE A 474 -26.15 25.02 -11.01
C ILE A 474 -27.60 25.46 -11.24
N THR A 475 -28.19 24.98 -12.33
CA THR A 475 -29.58 25.26 -12.61
C THR A 475 -30.47 24.51 -11.63
N ARG A 476 -31.21 25.26 -10.80
CA ARG A 476 -32.20 24.69 -9.88
C ARG A 476 -33.29 23.95 -10.68
N PRO A 477 -33.78 22.78 -10.22
CA PRO A 477 -34.83 22.03 -10.92
C PRO A 477 -36.06 22.86 -11.29
N SER A 478 -36.43 23.82 -10.44
CA SER A 478 -37.54 24.76 -10.68
C SER A 478 -37.36 25.67 -11.90
N LYS A 479 -36.12 25.88 -12.37
CA LYS A 479 -35.80 26.62 -13.60
C LYS A 479 -35.76 25.73 -14.86
N LEU A 480 -35.73 24.40 -14.71
CA LEU A 480 -35.73 23.44 -15.83
C LEU A 480 -37.14 23.04 -16.29
N SER A 481 -38.17 23.35 -15.50
CA SER A 481 -39.57 23.00 -15.79
C SER A 481 -40.35 24.10 -16.54
N ARG A 482 -39.67 25.05 -17.20
CA ARG A 482 -40.30 26.13 -17.99
C ARG A 482 -40.11 25.96 -19.47
#